data_AF-A0A9E0ZTH7-F1
#
_entry.id   AF-A0A9E0ZTH7-F1
#
_cell.length_a   1.000
_cell.length_b   1.000
_cell.length_c   1.000
_cell.angle_alpha   90.00
_cell.angle_beta   90.00
_cell.angle_gamma   90.00
#
_symmetry.space_group_name_H-M   'P 1'
#
loop_
_entity.id
_entity.type
_entity.pdbx_description
1 polymer ?
#
loop_
_entity_poly.entity_id
_entity_poly.type
_entity_poly.pdbx_seq_one_letter_code
_entity_poly.pdbx_strand_id
1 'polypeptide(L)'
;MTFRAFICIAVNYDAKARGVKEKTLYTVLSFFFPLIVGIVYLCTRKNCKKIQPKICNNCHTTVDTNSTFCPNCLGTDFTDYLIRDNEKYHKNAKIFLIVGIAVYVVTCVVNVFFNVYFDKNAEPFINDIERYSNYLDNYDDKDDYDNHDYSDHFDADGYFDDFGFSKDGEEETQPDNVLPNSLQ
;
A
#
# COMPACT_ATOMS: atom_id res chain seq x y z
N MET A 1 -1.66 -0.05 -3.24
CA MET A 1 -2.59 1.00 -3.75
C MET A 1 -1.85 2.28 -4.13
N THR A 2 -1.05 2.85 -3.24
CA THR A 2 -0.28 4.11 -3.42
C THR A 2 0.61 4.15 -4.67
N PHE A 3 1.41 3.11 -4.92
CA PHE A 3 2.25 3.00 -6.12
C PHE A 3 1.45 3.14 -7.43
N ARG A 4 0.31 2.45 -7.52
CA ARG A 4 -0.55 2.49 -8.72
C ARG A 4 -1.05 3.90 -8.99
N ALA A 5 -1.44 4.62 -7.94
CA ALA A 5 -1.87 6.01 -8.05
C ALA A 5 -0.76 6.91 -8.59
N PHE A 6 0.48 6.79 -8.08
CA PHE A 6 1.61 7.58 -8.58
C PHE A 6 1.93 7.31 -10.05
N ILE A 7 1.90 6.05 -10.49
CA ILE A 7 2.11 5.70 -11.90
C ILE A 7 1.00 6.27 -12.79
N CYS A 8 -0.26 6.17 -12.37
CA CYS A 8 -1.39 6.74 -13.11
C CYS A 8 -1.25 8.26 -13.27
N ILE A 9 -0.90 8.95 -12.18
CA ILE A 9 -0.69 10.40 -12.18
C ILE A 9 0.48 10.77 -13.11
N ALA A 10 1.59 10.03 -13.04
CA ALA A 10 2.74 10.25 -13.91
C ALA A 10 2.39 10.08 -15.40
N VAL A 11 1.69 9.00 -15.76
CA VAL A 11 1.26 8.73 -17.14
C VAL A 11 0.27 9.79 -17.61
N ASN A 12 -0.68 10.20 -16.78
CA ASN A 12 -1.65 11.25 -17.13
C ASN A 12 -0.95 12.59 -17.38
N TYR A 13 -0.02 13.00 -16.50
CA TYR A 13 0.74 14.23 -16.69
C TYR A 13 1.67 14.18 -17.91
N ASP A 14 2.34 13.06 -18.19
CA ASP A 14 3.17 12.90 -19.41
C ASP A 14 2.30 12.93 -20.67
N ALA A 15 1.17 12.23 -20.67
CA ALA A 15 0.23 12.21 -21.79
C ALA A 15 -0.37 13.60 -22.05
N LYS A 16 -0.67 14.35 -20.99
CA LYS A 16 -1.13 15.74 -21.08
C LYS A 16 -0.04 16.68 -21.60
N ALA A 17 1.22 16.50 -21.16
CA ALA A 17 2.36 17.30 -21.63
C ALA A 17 2.59 17.17 -23.14
N ARG A 18 2.37 15.97 -23.68
CA ARG A 18 2.57 15.59 -25.08
C ARG A 18 1.31 15.74 -25.95
N GLY A 19 0.18 16.07 -25.33
CA GLY A 19 -1.11 16.18 -26.02
C GLY A 19 -1.62 14.86 -26.62
N VAL A 20 -1.39 13.72 -25.96
CA VAL A 20 -1.86 12.40 -26.48
C VAL A 20 -3.39 12.34 -26.46
N LYS A 21 -4.02 11.97 -27.59
CA LYS A 21 -5.48 11.85 -27.72
C LYS A 21 -6.05 10.78 -26.79
N GLU A 22 -5.43 9.61 -26.78
CA GLU A 22 -5.84 8.43 -26.01
C GLU A 22 -5.37 8.46 -24.53
N LYS A 23 -5.19 9.65 -23.93
CA LYS A 23 -4.63 9.79 -22.57
C LYS A 23 -5.37 8.96 -21.52
N THR A 24 -6.70 8.94 -21.57
CA THR A 24 -7.54 8.27 -20.58
C THR A 24 -7.34 6.76 -20.62
N LEU A 25 -7.21 6.19 -21.81
CA LEU A 25 -6.97 4.76 -21.99
C LEU A 25 -5.67 4.33 -21.33
N TYR A 26 -4.57 5.04 -21.59
CA TYR A 26 -3.28 4.74 -20.96
C TYR A 26 -3.31 4.95 -19.44
N THR A 27 -3.99 5.98 -18.94
CA THR A 27 -4.12 6.21 -17.49
C THR A 27 -4.89 5.09 -16.81
N VAL A 28 -6.04 4.67 -17.35
CA VAL A 28 -6.87 3.61 -16.77
C VAL A 28 -6.13 2.27 -16.82
N LEU A 29 -5.53 1.93 -17.96
CA LEU A 29 -4.75 0.68 -18.09
C LEU A 29 -3.55 0.65 -17.13
N SER A 30 -2.90 1.79 -16.90
CA SER A 30 -1.78 1.90 -15.94
C SER A 30 -2.22 1.71 -14.49
N PHE A 31 -3.50 1.83 -14.17
CA PHE A 31 -4.00 1.53 -12.83
C PHE A 31 -4.02 0.03 -12.56
N PHE A 32 -4.48 -0.76 -13.52
CA PHE A 32 -4.58 -2.22 -13.40
C PHE A 32 -3.22 -2.90 -13.63
N PHE A 33 -2.45 -2.43 -14.61
CA PHE A 33 -1.17 -3.02 -15.01
C PHE A 33 -0.05 -1.96 -15.06
N PRO A 34 0.34 -1.38 -13.90
CA PRO A 34 1.23 -0.22 -13.83
C PRO A 34 2.60 -0.41 -14.49
N LEU A 35 3.22 -1.58 -14.34
CA LEU A 35 4.54 -1.85 -14.92
C LEU A 35 4.47 -2.10 -16.43
N ILE A 36 3.65 -3.08 -16.85
CA ILE A 36 3.57 -3.48 -18.26
C ILE A 36 3.05 -2.31 -19.11
N VAL A 37 1.94 -1.70 -18.73
CA VAL A 37 1.33 -0.60 -19.49
C VAL A 37 2.20 0.65 -19.40
N GLY A 38 2.83 0.92 -18.26
CA GLY A 38 3.76 2.03 -18.10
C GLY A 38 4.94 1.93 -19.08
N ILE A 39 5.55 0.74 -19.21
CA ILE A 39 6.65 0.50 -20.16
C ILE A 39 6.15 0.62 -21.61
N VAL A 40 5.03 -0.02 -21.94
CA VAL A 40 4.45 0.06 -23.29
C VAL A 40 4.17 1.51 -23.66
N TYR A 41 3.55 2.28 -22.77
CA TYR A 41 3.33 3.70 -22.96
C TYR A 41 4.65 4.46 -23.18
N LEU A 42 5.69 4.20 -22.39
CA LEU A 42 6.99 4.85 -22.56
C LEU A 42 7.64 4.56 -23.94
N CYS A 43 7.42 3.37 -24.49
CA CYS A 43 7.86 2.98 -25.82
C CYS A 43 6.99 3.61 -26.93
N THR A 44 5.66 3.63 -26.77
CA THR A 44 4.73 4.09 -27.81
C THR A 44 4.44 5.59 -27.78
N ARG A 45 4.70 6.29 -26.69
CA ARG A 45 4.37 7.72 -26.49
C ARG A 45 4.89 8.67 -27.56
N LYS A 46 5.98 8.32 -28.25
CA LYS A 46 6.52 9.14 -29.36
C LYS A 46 5.68 9.02 -30.63
N ASN A 47 5.04 7.87 -30.83
CA ASN A 47 4.23 7.53 -32.00
C ASN A 47 2.71 7.69 -31.75
N CYS A 48 2.32 8.05 -30.52
CA CYS A 48 0.92 8.26 -30.17
C CYS A 48 0.31 9.42 -30.98
N LYS A 49 -0.95 9.24 -31.39
CA LYS A 49 -1.74 10.31 -32.03
C LYS A 49 -1.85 11.49 -31.07
N LYS A 50 -1.38 12.65 -31.52
CA LYS A 50 -1.46 13.92 -30.78
C LYS A 50 -2.77 14.64 -31.12
N ILE A 51 -3.35 15.30 -30.13
CA ILE A 51 -4.42 16.28 -30.32
C ILE A 51 -3.78 17.45 -31.08
N GLN A 52 -4.28 17.75 -32.27
CA GLN A 52 -3.90 18.94 -33.02
C GLN A 52 -5.11 19.88 -33.02
N PRO A 53 -5.17 20.85 -32.11
CA PRO A 53 -6.21 21.86 -32.16
C PRO A 53 -5.99 22.71 -33.41
N LYS A 54 -7.09 23.07 -34.06
CA LYS A 54 -7.08 23.99 -35.19
C LYS A 54 -7.44 25.38 -34.69
N ILE A 55 -6.90 26.42 -35.29
CA ILE A 55 -7.30 27.81 -35.00
C ILE A 55 -8.05 28.31 -36.23
N CYS A 56 -9.24 28.87 -36.03
CA CYS A 56 -9.97 29.52 -37.12
C CYS A 56 -9.23 30.80 -37.54
N ASN A 57 -8.99 30.97 -38.84
CA ASN A 57 -8.29 32.15 -39.36
C ASN A 57 -9.13 33.42 -39.30
N ASN A 58 -10.46 33.27 -39.25
CA ASN A 58 -11.39 34.39 -39.31
C ASN A 58 -11.69 34.99 -37.93
N CYS A 59 -11.85 34.16 -36.90
CA CYS A 59 -12.20 34.61 -35.55
C CYS A 59 -11.19 34.19 -34.47
N HIS A 60 -10.07 33.57 -34.85
CA HIS A 60 -8.98 33.13 -33.97
C HIS A 60 -9.40 32.21 -32.80
N THR A 61 -10.59 31.62 -32.88
CA THR A 61 -11.07 30.66 -31.88
C THR A 61 -10.41 29.29 -32.11
N THR A 62 -10.02 28.62 -31.02
CA THR A 62 -9.52 27.24 -31.06
C THR A 62 -10.69 26.27 -31.26
N VAL A 63 -10.54 25.38 -32.24
CA VAL A 63 -11.56 24.41 -32.64
C VAL A 63 -10.95 23.01 -32.69
N ASP A 64 -11.78 21.99 -32.45
CA ASP A 64 -11.35 20.59 -32.49
C ASP A 64 -10.93 20.18 -33.91
N THR A 65 -10.08 19.17 -34.02
CA THR A 65 -9.54 18.72 -35.31
C THR A 65 -10.61 18.19 -36.26
N ASN A 66 -11.73 17.70 -35.71
CA ASN A 66 -12.82 17.04 -36.44
C ASN A 66 -13.91 17.99 -36.95
N SER A 67 -13.92 19.27 -36.56
CA SER A 67 -14.96 20.21 -36.97
C SER A 67 -14.68 20.77 -38.36
N THR A 68 -15.66 20.71 -39.25
CA THR A 68 -15.61 21.29 -40.61
C THR A 68 -15.86 22.80 -40.61
N PHE A 69 -16.58 23.31 -39.61
CA PHE A 69 -16.99 24.71 -39.51
C PHE A 69 -16.62 25.27 -38.14
N CYS A 70 -16.21 26.55 -38.10
CA CYS A 70 -16.00 27.23 -36.84
C CYS A 70 -17.34 27.48 -36.13
N PRO A 71 -17.53 27.10 -34.86
CA PRO A 71 -18.78 27.31 -34.14
C PRO A 71 -19.10 28.79 -33.88
N ASN A 72 -18.10 29.67 -33.95
CA ASN A 72 -18.26 31.09 -33.63
C ASN A 72 -18.54 31.95 -34.88
N CYS A 73 -17.90 31.65 -36.01
CA CYS A 73 -18.00 32.48 -37.22
C CYS A 73 -18.38 31.72 -38.50
N LEU A 74 -18.63 30.40 -38.41
CA LEU A 74 -18.90 29.49 -39.54
C LEU A 74 -17.81 29.45 -40.63
N GLY A 75 -16.66 30.08 -40.42
CA GLY A 75 -15.52 30.02 -41.34
C GLY A 75 -14.99 28.60 -41.53
N THR A 76 -14.51 28.31 -42.73
CA THR A 76 -13.93 27.02 -43.15
C THR A 76 -12.40 27.03 -43.21
N ASP A 77 -11.78 28.20 -43.03
CA ASP A 77 -10.33 28.36 -43.09
C ASP A 77 -9.72 28.21 -41.69
N PHE A 78 -8.86 27.21 -41.55
CA PHE A 78 -8.18 26.88 -40.30
C PHE A 78 -6.68 26.78 -40.49
N THR A 79 -5.93 27.15 -39.46
CA THR A 79 -4.48 26.88 -39.35
C THR A 79 -4.26 25.83 -38.27
N ASP A 80 -3.45 24.81 -38.58
CA ASP A 80 -3.09 23.78 -37.61
C ASP A 80 -2.17 24.38 -36.53
N TYR A 81 -2.56 24.26 -35.26
CA TYR A 81 -1.74 24.66 -34.13
C TYR A 81 -1.02 23.43 -33.55
N LEU A 82 0.30 23.45 -33.59
CA LEU A 82 1.11 22.46 -32.89
C LEU A 82 1.01 22.70 -31.38
N ILE A 83 0.48 21.73 -30.63
CA ILE A 83 0.62 21.72 -29.18
C ILE A 83 2.12 21.66 -28.87
N ARG A 84 2.69 22.80 -28.45
CA ARG A 84 4.05 22.86 -27.94
C ARG A 84 4.14 21.99 -26.69
N ASP A 85 5.06 21.03 -26.71
CA ASP A 85 5.32 20.15 -25.56
C ASP A 85 5.48 21.01 -24.29
N ASN A 86 4.61 20.76 -23.32
CA ASN A 86 4.44 21.68 -22.21
C ASN A 86 5.43 21.29 -21.09
N GLU A 87 6.58 21.96 -21.05
CA GLU A 87 7.77 21.58 -20.28
C GLU A 87 7.48 21.36 -18.78
N LYS A 88 6.58 22.16 -18.20
CA LYS A 88 6.16 22.04 -16.79
C LYS A 88 5.55 20.67 -16.49
N TYR A 89 4.66 20.20 -17.36
CA TYR A 89 3.99 18.91 -17.17
C TYR A 89 4.95 17.73 -17.38
N HIS A 90 5.91 17.87 -18.29
CA HIS A 90 6.95 16.86 -18.51
C HIS A 90 7.89 16.72 -17.29
N LYS A 91 8.27 17.83 -16.66
CA LYS A 91 9.07 17.82 -15.40
C LYS A 91 8.30 17.12 -14.27
N ASN A 92 7.04 17.49 -14.07
CA ASN A 92 6.21 16.88 -13.04
C ASN A 92 6.01 15.38 -13.27
N ALA A 93 5.77 14.96 -14.52
CA ALA A 93 5.61 13.55 -14.86
C ALA A 93 6.86 12.71 -14.52
N LYS A 94 8.06 13.22 -14.80
CA LYS A 94 9.32 12.55 -14.43
C LYS A 94 9.46 12.42 -12.91
N ILE A 95 9.15 13.47 -12.16
CA ILE A 95 9.23 13.47 -10.69
C ILE A 95 8.28 12.41 -10.13
N PHE A 96 7.01 12.40 -10.55
CA PHE A 96 6.03 11.41 -10.08
C PHE A 96 6.41 9.97 -10.44
N LEU A 97 7.02 9.76 -11.61
CA LEU A 97 7.50 8.44 -12.02
C LEU A 97 8.62 7.97 -11.08
N ILE A 98 9.63 8.81 -10.83
CA ILE A 98 10.77 8.49 -9.94
C ILE A 98 10.28 8.21 -8.52
N VAL A 99 9.42 9.09 -7.97
CA VAL A 99 8.85 8.93 -6.64
C VAL A 99 8.01 7.65 -6.54
N GLY A 100 7.20 7.35 -7.56
CA GLY A 100 6.41 6.12 -7.62
C GLY A 100 7.29 4.87 -7.56
N ILE A 101 8.36 4.81 -8.37
CA ILE A 101 9.31 3.69 -8.36
C ILE A 101 10.00 3.58 -6.99
N ALA A 102 10.45 4.68 -6.40
CA ALA A 102 11.12 4.67 -5.10
C ALA A 102 10.21 4.11 -3.99
N VAL A 103 8.96 4.58 -3.94
CA VAL A 103 7.95 4.06 -2.98
C VAL A 103 7.69 2.58 -3.18
N TYR A 104 7.66 2.10 -4.44
CA TYR A 104 7.48 0.68 -4.74
C TYR A 104 8.65 -0.17 -4.20
N VAL A 105 9.88 0.24 -4.47
CA VAL A 105 11.08 -0.48 -3.98
C VAL A 105 11.10 -0.54 -2.46
N VAL A 106 10.85 0.57 -1.78
CA VAL A 106 10.78 0.60 -0.31
C VAL A 106 9.70 -0.34 0.21
N THR A 107 8.51 -0.32 -0.39
CA THR A 107 7.41 -1.22 0.00
C THR A 107 7.79 -2.69 -0.20
N CYS A 108 8.48 -3.03 -1.29
CA CYS A 108 8.98 -4.39 -1.52
C CYS A 108 10.00 -4.82 -0.49
N VAL A 109 10.98 -3.97 -0.17
CA VAL A 109 12.02 -4.27 0.83
C VAL A 109 11.38 -4.50 2.20
N VAL A 110 10.46 -3.63 2.60
CA VAL A 110 9.73 -3.75 3.86
C VAL A 110 8.95 -5.07 3.92
N ASN A 111 8.18 -5.41 2.87
CA ASN A 111 7.43 -6.66 2.83
C ASN A 111 8.33 -7.90 2.88
N VAL A 112 9.45 -7.91 2.14
CA VAL A 112 10.41 -9.03 2.19
C VAL A 112 11.00 -9.15 3.60
N PHE A 113 11.37 -8.03 4.21
CA PHE A 113 11.95 -8.02 5.55
C PHE A 113 10.95 -8.51 6.60
N PHE A 114 9.69 -8.06 6.53
CA PHE A 114 8.62 -8.55 7.39
C PHE A 114 8.37 -10.05 7.18
N ASN A 115 8.25 -10.53 5.94
CA ASN A 115 8.04 -11.96 5.68
C ASN A 115 9.19 -12.82 6.23
N VAL A 116 10.45 -12.41 6.04
CA VAL A 116 11.62 -13.14 6.58
C VAL A 116 11.68 -13.08 8.11
N TYR A 117 11.32 -11.93 8.70
CA TYR A 117 11.28 -11.78 10.16
C TYR A 117 10.15 -12.59 10.80
N PHE A 118 8.97 -12.58 10.18
CA PHE A 118 7.84 -13.39 10.61
C PHE A 118 8.11 -14.88 10.42
N ASP A 119 8.72 -15.34 9.32
CA ASP A 119 9.09 -16.76 9.16
C ASP A 119 9.97 -17.24 10.31
N LYS A 120 11.05 -16.51 10.60
CA LYS A 120 12.00 -16.88 11.67
C LYS A 120 11.40 -16.84 13.06
N ASN A 121 10.42 -15.97 13.29
CA ASN A 121 9.75 -15.86 14.57
C ASN A 121 8.49 -16.73 14.65
N ALA A 122 7.95 -17.21 13.53
CA ALA A 122 6.78 -18.08 13.48
C ALA A 122 7.16 -19.56 13.57
N GLU A 123 8.35 -19.95 13.11
CA GLU A 123 8.87 -21.32 13.27
C GLU A 123 8.74 -21.88 14.70
N PRO A 124 9.16 -21.20 15.78
CA PRO A 124 8.97 -21.72 17.13
C PRO A 124 7.50 -21.83 17.54
N PHE A 125 6.65 -20.86 17.16
CA PHE A 125 5.22 -20.91 17.46
C PHE A 125 4.50 -22.04 16.71
N ILE A 126 4.83 -22.30 15.44
CA ILE A 126 4.23 -23.38 14.65
C ILE A 126 4.67 -24.74 15.19
N ASN A 127 5.95 -24.90 15.55
CA ASN A 127 6.45 -26.14 16.13
C ASN A 127 5.81 -26.44 17.50
N ASP A 128 5.58 -25.42 18.33
CA ASP A 128 4.90 -25.61 19.61
C ASP A 128 3.41 -25.94 19.43
N ILE A 129 2.73 -25.34 18.44
CA ILE A 129 1.35 -25.70 18.10
C ILE A 129 1.24 -27.13 17.57
N GLU A 130 2.14 -27.55 16.66
CA GLU A 130 2.19 -28.94 16.18
C GLU A 130 2.48 -29.92 17.32
N ARG A 131 3.38 -29.56 18.23
CA ARG A 131 3.67 -30.38 19.41
C ARG A 131 2.45 -30.51 20.31
N TYR A 132 1.71 -29.42 20.52
CA TYR A 132 0.50 -29.41 21.35
C TYR A 132 -0.64 -30.18 20.68
N SER A 133 -0.81 -30.09 19.36
CA SER A 133 -1.83 -30.88 18.63
C SER A 133 -1.51 -32.36 18.68
N ASN A 134 -0.25 -32.76 18.44
CA ASN A 134 0.15 -34.16 18.57
C ASN A 134 0.00 -34.69 20.00
N TYR A 135 0.12 -33.82 21.01
CA TYR A 135 -0.11 -34.19 22.40
C TYR A 135 -1.59 -34.42 22.70
N LEU A 136 -2.48 -33.58 22.15
CA LEU A 136 -3.93 -33.72 22.25
C LEU A 136 -4.45 -34.93 21.47
N ASP A 137 -3.97 -35.15 20.25
CA ASP A 137 -4.36 -36.32 19.44
C ASP A 137 -3.96 -37.64 20.13
N ASN A 138 -2.81 -37.68 20.82
CA ASN A 138 -2.40 -38.83 21.63
C ASN A 138 -3.16 -38.98 22.96
N TYR A 139 -3.87 -37.93 23.40
CA TYR A 139 -4.72 -37.97 24.59
C TYR A 139 -6.11 -38.51 24.22
N ASP A 140 -6.71 -38.03 23.13
CA ASP A 140 -8.00 -38.54 22.62
C ASP A 140 -7.93 -40.02 22.19
N ASP A 141 -6.77 -40.51 21.73
CA ASP A 141 -6.56 -41.94 21.38
C ASP A 141 -6.34 -42.86 22.61
N LYS A 142 -6.23 -42.29 23.83
CA LYS A 142 -5.97 -43.04 25.07
C LYS A 142 -7.15 -43.14 26.03
N ASP A 143 -8.28 -42.52 25.71
CA ASP A 143 -9.46 -42.53 26.58
C ASP A 143 -10.28 -43.83 26.54
N ASP A 144 -9.75 -44.90 25.94
CA ASP A 144 -10.42 -46.20 25.89
C ASP A 144 -9.91 -47.25 26.89
N TYR A 145 -9.00 -46.93 27.83
CA TYR A 145 -8.67 -47.89 28.91
C TYR A 145 -8.44 -47.25 30.29
N ASP A 146 -9.35 -47.64 31.19
CA ASP A 146 -9.16 -47.86 32.62
C ASP A 146 -9.04 -46.64 33.55
N ASN A 147 -10.23 -46.18 33.94
CA ASN A 147 -10.66 -45.95 35.33
C ASN A 147 -9.59 -46.29 36.40
N HIS A 148 -8.85 -45.27 36.87
CA HIS A 148 -8.34 -45.25 38.23
C HIS A 148 -8.35 -43.83 38.80
N ASP A 149 -9.34 -43.64 39.68
CA ASP A 149 -9.39 -42.74 40.82
C ASP A 149 -8.02 -42.22 41.29
N TYR A 150 -7.71 -40.96 40.97
CA TYR A 150 -6.78 -40.13 41.74
C TYR A 150 -7.26 -38.69 41.70
N SER A 151 -7.97 -38.29 42.76
CA SER A 151 -8.18 -36.90 43.12
C SER A 151 -6.83 -36.29 43.48
N ASP A 152 -6.28 -35.41 42.65
CA ASP A 152 -5.29 -34.45 43.11
C ASP A 152 -5.52 -33.11 42.41
N HIS A 153 -5.56 -32.07 43.25
CA HIS A 153 -5.83 -30.68 42.96
C HIS A 153 -5.05 -30.17 41.75
N PHE A 154 -5.77 -29.70 40.72
CA PHE A 154 -5.18 -28.95 39.62
C PHE A 154 -5.08 -27.48 40.04
N ASP A 155 -3.96 -27.13 40.68
CA ASP A 155 -3.61 -25.75 40.98
C ASP A 155 -3.24 -25.05 39.64
N ALA A 156 -4.22 -24.33 39.09
CA ALA A 156 -4.13 -23.59 37.85
C ALA A 156 -3.49 -22.19 38.01
N ASP A 157 -2.70 -22.00 39.07
CA ASP A 157 -2.05 -20.73 39.41
C ASP A 157 -0.68 -20.55 38.73
N GLY A 158 0.02 -21.64 38.41
CA GLY A 158 1.34 -21.57 37.77
C GLY A 158 1.37 -21.26 36.27
N TYR A 159 0.23 -21.20 35.57
CA TYR A 159 0.20 -21.05 34.10
C TYR A 159 0.27 -19.59 33.62
N PHE A 160 -0.04 -18.62 34.49
CA PHE A 160 -0.11 -17.21 34.11
C PHE A 160 1.16 -16.39 34.43
N ASP A 161 2.12 -16.96 35.16
CA ASP A 161 3.30 -16.24 35.64
C ASP A 161 4.48 -16.21 34.64
N ASP A 162 4.45 -17.03 33.57
CA ASP A 162 5.52 -17.07 32.54
C ASP A 162 5.25 -16.11 31.35
N PHE A 163 4.06 -15.52 31.27
CA PHE A 163 3.80 -14.41 30.36
C PHE A 163 4.11 -13.11 31.10
N GLY A 164 5.36 -12.65 31.00
CA GLY A 164 5.90 -11.44 31.64
C GLY A 164 5.13 -10.14 31.33
N PHE A 165 3.95 -9.99 31.91
CA PHE A 165 3.20 -8.75 32.03
C PHE A 165 3.58 -8.11 33.36
N SER A 166 4.30 -6.99 33.31
CA SER A 166 4.55 -6.15 34.48
C SER A 166 3.23 -5.78 35.15
N LYS A 167 3.03 -6.23 36.39
CA LYS A 167 2.00 -5.68 37.27
C LYS A 167 2.50 -4.35 37.81
N ASP A 168 2.18 -3.29 37.09
CA ASP A 168 2.38 -1.92 37.56
C ASP A 168 1.21 -1.55 38.48
N GLY A 169 1.51 -1.37 39.77
CA GLY A 169 0.73 -0.55 40.69
C GLY A 169 -0.34 -1.28 41.49
N GLU A 170 -0.10 -1.40 42.81
CA GLU A 170 -0.98 -0.93 43.90
C GLU A 170 -0.53 -1.58 45.23
N GLU A 171 -0.03 -0.75 46.15
CA GLU A 171 -0.10 -0.93 47.61
C GLU A 171 0.48 0.35 48.24
N GLU A 172 -0.34 1.37 48.48
CA GLU A 172 -1.13 1.55 49.72
C GLU A 172 -0.29 1.45 50.99
N THR A 173 0.19 2.63 51.42
CA THR A 173 0.76 2.88 52.74
C THR A 173 -0.30 2.77 53.84
N GLN A 174 -0.06 1.97 54.87
CA GLN A 174 -0.64 2.16 56.21
C GLN A 174 0.29 1.65 57.33
N PRO A 175 0.12 2.11 58.59
CA PRO A 175 1.22 2.54 59.44
C PRO A 175 1.40 1.69 60.70
N ASP A 176 2.65 1.38 61.05
CA ASP A 176 2.94 0.70 62.31
C ASP A 176 3.34 1.69 63.41
N ASN A 177 2.37 1.97 64.27
CA ASN A 177 2.59 2.50 65.60
C ASN A 177 3.20 1.40 66.49
N VAL A 178 4.44 1.60 66.95
CA VAL A 178 5.00 0.88 68.09
C VAL A 178 5.55 1.88 69.11
N LEU A 179 4.84 2.02 70.22
CA LEU A 179 5.39 2.38 71.55
C LEU A 179 4.93 1.27 72.49
N PRO A 180 5.67 0.89 73.56
CA PRO A 180 6.38 1.76 74.52
C PRO A 180 7.83 1.26 74.80
N ASN A 181 8.71 1.79 75.65
CA ASN A 181 8.59 2.47 76.93
C ASN A 181 9.95 3.14 77.29
N SER A 182 9.86 4.34 77.88
CA SER A 182 10.66 4.92 78.97
C SER A 182 12.06 4.38 79.35
N LEU A 183 13.03 5.30 79.48
CA LEU A 183 13.77 5.58 80.73
C LEU A 183 14.75 6.76 80.56
N GLN A 184 14.47 7.82 81.34
CA GLN A 184 15.34 8.81 81.98
C GLN A 184 16.32 9.64 81.13
#